data_AF-A0A212CS69-F1
#
_entry.id   AF-A0A212CS69-F1
#
_cell.length_a   1.000
_cell.length_b   1.000
_cell.length_c   1.000
_cell.angle_alpha   90.00
_cell.angle_beta   90.00
_cell.angle_gamma   90.00
#
_symmetry.space_group_name_H-M   'P 1'
#
loop_
_entity.id
_entity.type
_entity.pdbx_description
1 polymer ?
#
loop_
_entity_poly.entity_id
_entity_poly.type
_entity_poly.pdbx_seq_one_letter_code
_entity_poly.pdbx_strand_id
1 'polypeptide(L)'
;MAAAAAAASIRERQTVALKRMLNFNVPHVKNSTGEPVWKVLIYDRFGQDIISPLLSVKELRDMGITLHLLLHSDRDPIPDVPAVYFVMPTEENIDRMCQDLRNQLYESYYLNFISAISRSKLEDIANAALAASAVTQVAKVFDQYLNFITLEDDMFVLCNQNKELVSYRAINRPDITDTEMETVMDTIVDSLFCFFVTL
;
A
#
# COMPACT_ATOMS: atom_id res chain seq x y z
N MET A 1 9.35 -40.81 2.31
CA MET A 1 9.53 -39.90 3.46
C MET A 1 9.19 -38.50 3.01
N ALA A 2 7.93 -38.10 3.20
CA ALA A 2 7.47 -36.74 2.94
C ALA A 2 7.34 -36.02 4.29
N ALA A 3 8.16 -34.97 4.50
CA ALA A 3 8.04 -33.90 5.50
C ALA A 3 9.30 -33.01 5.34
N ALA A 4 9.27 -31.69 5.19
CA ALA A 4 8.19 -30.72 5.32
C ALA A 4 8.37 -29.65 4.23
N ALA A 5 7.28 -29.12 3.68
CA ALA A 5 7.34 -27.85 2.96
C ALA A 5 7.96 -26.83 3.93
N ALA A 6 9.09 -26.23 3.55
CA ALA A 6 9.68 -25.14 4.33
C ALA A 6 8.56 -24.12 4.59
N ALA A 7 8.29 -23.81 5.86
CA ALA A 7 7.32 -22.80 6.20
C ALA A 7 7.80 -21.50 5.54
N ALA A 8 7.08 -21.03 4.52
CA ALA A 8 7.43 -19.81 3.82
C ALA A 8 7.55 -18.68 4.86
N SER A 9 8.70 -17.99 4.85
CA SER A 9 8.98 -16.95 5.83
C SER A 9 7.95 -15.83 5.73
N ILE A 10 7.75 -15.07 6.81
CA ILE A 10 6.81 -13.95 6.79
C ILE A 10 7.20 -12.97 5.68
N ARG A 11 8.52 -12.74 5.54
CA ARG A 11 9.10 -11.95 4.46
C ARG A 11 8.72 -12.48 3.09
N GLU A 12 8.83 -13.78 2.85
CA GLU A 12 8.47 -14.39 1.56
C GLU A 12 6.97 -14.22 1.26
N ARG A 13 6.10 -14.47 2.24
CA ARG A 13 4.64 -14.28 2.09
C ARG A 13 4.28 -12.83 1.79
N GLN A 14 4.87 -11.89 2.52
CA GLN A 14 4.67 -10.46 2.29
C GLN A 14 5.16 -10.04 0.90
N THR A 15 6.33 -10.54 0.49
CA THR A 15 6.89 -10.30 -0.84
C THR A 15 5.98 -10.84 -1.94
N VAL A 16 5.41 -12.04 -1.77
CA VAL A 16 4.45 -12.63 -2.72
C VAL A 16 3.17 -11.80 -2.81
N ALA A 17 2.65 -11.31 -1.68
CA ALA A 17 1.48 -10.43 -1.65
C ALA A 17 1.75 -9.11 -2.41
N LEU A 18 2.90 -8.47 -2.18
CA LEU A 18 3.30 -7.27 -2.93
C LEU A 18 3.46 -7.54 -4.42
N LYS A 19 4.16 -8.61 -4.81
CA LYS A 19 4.32 -8.99 -6.23
C LYS A 19 2.97 -9.23 -6.91
N ARG A 20 2.00 -9.83 -6.20
CA ARG A 20 0.64 -10.01 -6.70
C ARG A 20 -0.09 -8.68 -6.87
N MET A 21 0.05 -7.77 -5.91
CA MET A 21 -0.55 -6.44 -5.95
C MET A 21 -0.01 -5.60 -7.11
N LEU A 22 1.32 -5.60 -7.33
CA LEU A 22 1.97 -4.94 -8.47
C LEU A 22 1.56 -5.55 -9.83
N ASN A 23 1.07 -6.79 -9.81
CA ASN A 23 0.46 -7.46 -10.96
C ASN A 23 -1.06 -7.27 -11.03
N PHE A 24 -1.57 -6.09 -10.66
CA PHE A 24 -3.00 -5.72 -10.70
C PHE A 24 -3.93 -6.64 -9.89
N ASN A 25 -3.39 -7.23 -8.82
CA ASN A 25 -4.04 -8.24 -7.98
C ASN A 25 -4.46 -9.51 -8.72
N VAL A 26 -3.91 -9.75 -9.91
CA VAL A 26 -4.13 -10.97 -10.69
C VAL A 26 -2.98 -11.95 -10.39
N PRO A 27 -3.26 -13.24 -10.13
CA PRO A 27 -2.21 -14.24 -10.01
C PRO A 27 -1.32 -14.18 -11.25
N HIS A 28 0.00 -14.26 -11.04
CA HIS A 28 1.00 -14.07 -12.10
C HIS A 28 0.88 -15.21 -13.14
N VAL A 29 0.08 -14.98 -14.18
CA VAL A 29 -0.02 -15.91 -15.30
C VAL A 29 1.21 -15.67 -16.16
N LYS A 30 2.21 -16.56 -16.04
CA LYS A 30 3.45 -16.56 -16.84
C LYS A 30 3.23 -16.62 -18.37
N ASN A 31 1.98 -16.70 -18.83
CA ASN A 31 1.58 -16.94 -20.23
C ASN A 31 0.67 -15.84 -20.83
N SER A 32 0.67 -14.62 -20.31
CA SER A 32 0.11 -13.51 -21.10
C SER A 32 1.18 -13.02 -22.08
N THR A 33 1.06 -13.45 -23.32
CA THR A 33 1.70 -12.89 -24.53
C THR A 33 1.22 -11.45 -24.82
N GLY A 34 0.97 -10.66 -23.77
CA GLY A 34 0.64 -9.25 -23.87
C GLY A 34 1.92 -8.43 -23.86
N GLU A 35 1.94 -7.34 -24.62
CA GLU A 35 3.03 -6.36 -24.59
C GLU A 35 3.38 -5.98 -23.14
N PRO A 36 4.66 -5.69 -22.85
CA PRO A 36 5.04 -5.22 -21.52
C PRO A 36 4.27 -3.94 -21.19
N VAL A 37 3.22 -4.07 -20.39
CA VAL A 37 2.45 -2.94 -19.90
C VAL A 37 3.30 -2.25 -18.86
N TRP A 38 3.84 -1.10 -19.24
CA TRP A 38 4.54 -0.20 -18.34
C TRP A 38 3.56 0.34 -17.29
N LYS A 39 4.04 0.49 -16.06
CA LYS A 39 3.22 0.94 -14.93
C LYS A 39 3.96 1.99 -14.13
N VAL A 40 3.20 2.94 -13.60
CA VAL A 40 3.70 3.88 -12.59
C VAL A 40 3.29 3.37 -11.21
N LEU A 41 4.25 3.25 -10.30
CA LEU A 41 3.97 2.94 -8.90
C LEU A 41 3.93 4.26 -8.11
N ILE A 42 2.85 4.48 -7.38
CA ILE A 42 2.68 5.66 -6.53
C ILE A 42 2.52 5.17 -5.11
N TYR A 43 3.39 5.60 -4.21
CA TYR A 43 3.28 5.24 -2.79
C TYR A 43 3.47 6.45 -1.90
N ASP A 44 3.03 6.34 -0.66
CA ASP A 44 3.35 7.28 0.39
C ASP A 44 4.63 6.84 1.12
N ARG A 45 5.01 7.57 2.17
CA ARG A 45 6.20 7.23 2.97
C ARG A 45 6.04 5.87 3.67
N PHE A 46 4.82 5.50 4.06
CA PHE A 46 4.52 4.19 4.67
C PHE A 46 4.75 3.05 3.66
N GLY A 47 4.19 3.18 2.46
CA GLY A 47 4.35 2.21 1.39
C GLY A 47 5.80 2.07 0.95
N GLN A 48 6.55 3.18 0.91
CA GLN A 48 7.99 3.16 0.63
C GLN A 48 8.77 2.33 1.66
N ASP A 49 8.50 2.54 2.96
CA ASP A 49 9.17 1.82 4.04
C ASP A 49 8.87 0.32 4.02
N ILE A 50 7.68 -0.07 3.53
CA ILE A 50 7.28 -1.48 3.37
C ILE A 50 7.93 -2.12 2.13
N ILE A 51 7.96 -1.41 0.99
CA ILE A 51 8.48 -1.96 -0.27
C ILE A 51 10.02 -2.04 -0.28
N SER A 52 10.70 -1.02 0.25
CA SER A 52 12.16 -0.88 0.21
C SER A 52 12.95 -2.11 0.71
N PRO A 53 12.61 -2.75 1.86
CA PRO A 53 13.32 -3.95 2.33
C PRO A 53 12.94 -5.25 1.60
N LEU A 54 11.83 -5.26 0.87
CA LEU A 54 11.26 -6.46 0.26
C LEU A 54 11.55 -6.60 -1.23
N LEU A 55 11.60 -5.47 -1.94
CA LEU A 55 11.75 -5.45 -3.39
C LEU A 55 12.88 -4.52 -3.80
N SER A 56 13.81 -5.07 -4.57
CA SER A 56 14.84 -4.25 -5.20
C SER A 56 14.27 -3.47 -6.40
N VAL A 57 14.91 -2.35 -6.75
CA VAL A 57 14.56 -1.56 -7.95
C VAL A 57 14.60 -2.43 -9.22
N LYS A 58 15.50 -3.42 -9.26
CA LYS A 58 15.59 -4.38 -10.35
C LYS A 58 14.30 -5.21 -10.45
N GLU A 59 13.81 -5.76 -9.34
CA GLU A 59 12.58 -6.56 -9.33
C GLU A 59 11.35 -5.72 -9.70
N LEU A 60 11.27 -4.46 -9.25
CA LEU A 60 10.19 -3.56 -9.64
C LEU A 60 10.16 -3.37 -11.16
N ARG A 61 11.32 -3.14 -11.77
CA ARG A 61 11.45 -3.00 -13.23
C ARG A 61 11.12 -4.30 -13.97
N ASP A 62 11.57 -5.44 -13.44
CA ASP A 62 11.26 -6.76 -14.01
C ASP A 62 9.73 -7.06 -13.98
N MET A 63 8.99 -6.42 -13.07
CA MET A 63 7.52 -6.47 -12.99
C MET A 63 6.78 -5.41 -13.85
N GLY A 64 7.53 -4.63 -14.64
CA GLY A 64 6.96 -3.61 -15.54
C GLY A 64 6.78 -2.23 -14.90
N ILE A 65 7.31 -1.99 -13.69
CA ILE A 65 7.27 -0.66 -13.06
C ILE A 65 8.43 0.16 -13.60
N THR A 66 8.14 1.17 -14.41
CA THR A 66 9.14 2.05 -15.01
C THR A 66 9.50 3.21 -14.09
N LEU A 67 8.52 3.66 -13.32
CA LEU A 67 8.61 4.86 -12.50
C LEU A 67 7.94 4.60 -11.15
N HIS A 68 8.61 5.04 -10.07
CA HIS A 68 8.02 5.07 -8.73
C HIS A 68 8.09 6.49 -8.18
N LEU A 69 6.96 7.01 -7.71
CA LEU A 69 6.82 8.40 -7.25
C LEU A 69 6.14 8.44 -5.89
N LEU A 70 6.49 9.45 -5.10
CA LEU A 70 5.78 9.75 -3.86
C LEU A 70 4.47 10.48 -4.16
N LEU A 71 3.41 10.13 -3.43
CA LEU A 71 2.07 10.72 -3.59
C LEU A 71 2.08 12.26 -3.42
N HIS A 72 2.85 12.76 -2.45
CA HIS A 72 2.94 14.19 -2.13
C HIS A 72 3.94 14.97 -2.99
N SER A 73 4.63 14.32 -3.92
CA SER A 73 5.50 15.02 -4.87
C SER A 73 4.70 15.64 -6.01
N ASP A 74 5.28 16.66 -6.63
CA ASP A 74 4.78 17.20 -7.90
C ASP A 74 4.99 16.15 -9.00
N ARG A 75 3.93 15.90 -9.76
CA ARG A 75 3.87 14.80 -10.73
C ARG A 75 3.28 15.33 -12.03
N ASP A 76 3.95 14.99 -13.13
CA ASP A 76 3.47 15.32 -14.46
C ASP A 76 2.39 14.33 -14.92
N PRO A 77 1.38 14.78 -15.70
CA PRO A 77 0.36 13.90 -16.27
C PRO A 77 0.97 12.95 -17.31
N ILE A 78 0.70 11.65 -17.15
CA ILE A 78 1.08 10.56 -18.05
C ILE A 78 -0.19 9.76 -18.41
N PRO A 79 -1.05 10.29 -19.30
CA PRO A 79 -2.39 9.76 -19.54
C PRO A 79 -2.43 8.40 -20.25
N ASP A 80 -1.30 7.93 -20.80
CA ASP A 80 -1.19 6.68 -21.56
C ASP A 80 -0.69 5.49 -20.72
N VAL A 81 -0.48 5.68 -19.41
CA VAL A 81 0.14 4.66 -18.55
C VAL A 81 -0.75 4.38 -17.33
N PRO A 82 -1.01 3.11 -16.99
CA PRO A 82 -1.71 2.74 -15.76
C PRO A 82 -0.87 3.01 -14.52
N ALA A 83 -1.51 3.53 -13.47
CA ALA A 83 -0.91 3.80 -12.19
C ALA A 83 -1.41 2.84 -11.10
N VAL A 84 -0.47 2.31 -10.33
CA VAL A 84 -0.71 1.47 -9.15
C VAL A 84 -0.42 2.30 -7.91
N TYR A 85 -1.45 2.60 -7.13
CA TYR A 85 -1.33 3.29 -5.85
C TYR A 85 -1.14 2.26 -4.73
N PHE A 86 -0.16 2.47 -3.87
CA PHE A 86 0.09 1.73 -2.63
C PHE A 86 0.26 2.72 -1.47
N VAL A 87 -0.85 3.05 -0.81
CA VAL A 87 -0.89 4.18 0.12
C VAL A 87 -1.69 3.84 1.38
N MET A 88 -1.40 4.53 2.48
CA MET A 88 -2.23 4.44 3.68
C MET A 88 -3.55 5.21 3.47
N PRO A 89 -4.70 4.75 3.98
CA PRO A 89 -5.99 5.45 3.85
C PRO A 89 -6.10 6.65 4.81
N THR A 90 -5.15 7.59 4.76
CA THR A 90 -5.20 8.86 5.49
C THR A 90 -6.02 9.89 4.72
N GLU A 91 -6.58 10.89 5.41
CA GLU A 91 -7.37 11.95 4.77
C GLU A 91 -6.53 12.73 3.75
N GLU A 92 -5.30 13.08 4.11
CA GLU A 92 -4.36 13.76 3.20
C GLU A 92 -4.10 12.96 1.92
N ASN A 93 -3.90 11.63 2.04
CA ASN A 93 -3.67 10.78 0.88
C ASN A 93 -4.90 10.71 -0.02
N ILE A 94 -6.08 10.61 0.58
CA ILE A 94 -7.36 10.54 -0.15
C ILE A 94 -7.60 11.84 -0.89
N ASP A 95 -7.40 12.99 -0.23
CA ASP A 95 -7.55 14.30 -0.86
C ASP A 95 -6.61 14.44 -2.06
N ARG A 96 -5.35 14.00 -1.92
CA ARG A 96 -4.38 14.04 -3.01
C ARG A 96 -4.77 13.11 -4.16
N MET A 97 -5.30 11.93 -3.87
CA MET A 97 -5.83 10.99 -4.89
C MET A 97 -7.06 11.57 -5.60
N CYS A 98 -7.97 12.22 -4.86
CA CYS A 98 -9.12 12.91 -5.43
C CYS A 98 -8.70 14.03 -6.39
N GLN A 99 -7.63 14.76 -6.07
CA GLN A 99 -7.05 15.76 -6.98
C GLN A 99 -6.44 15.11 -8.23
N ASP A 100 -5.73 13.99 -8.09
CA ASP A 100 -5.16 13.27 -9.22
C ASP A 100 -6.26 12.79 -10.19
N LEU A 101 -7.38 12.29 -9.66
CA LEU A 101 -8.54 11.88 -10.45
C LEU A 101 -9.16 13.05 -11.22
N ARG A 102 -9.26 14.24 -10.59
CA ARG A 102 -9.74 15.46 -11.24
C ARG A 102 -8.82 15.92 -12.37
N ASN A 103 -7.51 15.77 -12.19
CA ASN A 103 -6.50 16.15 -13.17
C ASN A 103 -6.27 15.07 -14.24
N GLN A 104 -6.85 13.87 -14.07
CA GLN A 104 -6.73 12.73 -14.99
C GLN A 104 -5.27 12.44 -15.38
N LEU A 105 -4.40 12.35 -14.36
CA LEU A 105 -2.96 12.18 -14.56
C LEU A 105 -2.59 10.85 -15.24
N TYR A 106 -3.41 9.81 -15.11
CA TYR A 106 -3.11 8.45 -15.59
C TYR A 106 -4.27 7.85 -16.36
N GLU A 107 -3.99 6.84 -17.19
CA GLU A 107 -4.99 6.10 -17.96
C GLU A 107 -5.97 5.35 -17.06
N SER A 108 -5.42 4.65 -16.07
CA SER A 108 -6.15 3.78 -15.16
C SER A 108 -5.55 3.82 -13.76
N TYR A 109 -6.41 3.81 -12.75
CA TYR A 109 -6.06 3.90 -11.33
C TYR A 109 -6.33 2.56 -10.65
N TYR A 110 -5.27 1.92 -10.16
CA TYR A 110 -5.34 0.72 -9.34
C TYR A 110 -5.04 1.10 -7.89
N LEU A 111 -6.10 1.25 -7.10
CA LEU A 111 -5.99 1.70 -5.72
C LEU A 111 -5.74 0.51 -4.80
N ASN A 112 -4.64 0.54 -4.07
CA ASN A 112 -4.33 -0.47 -3.07
C ASN A 112 -4.02 0.24 -1.75
N PHE A 113 -4.85 -0.01 -0.75
CA PHE A 113 -4.68 0.55 0.57
C PHE A 113 -3.87 -0.40 1.45
N ILE A 114 -2.93 0.16 2.21
CA ILE A 114 -2.06 -0.59 3.12
C ILE A 114 -2.90 -1.21 4.26
N SER A 115 -3.90 -0.49 4.75
CA SER A 115 -4.87 -0.93 5.76
C SER A 115 -6.30 -0.78 5.24
N ALA A 116 -7.28 -1.30 5.98
CA ALA A 116 -8.69 -1.15 5.62
C ALA A 116 -9.09 0.33 5.50
N ILE A 117 -9.73 0.68 4.40
CA ILE A 117 -10.32 2.00 4.19
C ILE A 117 -11.73 2.07 4.81
N SER A 118 -12.07 3.19 5.44
CA SER A 118 -13.42 3.41 5.96
C SER A 118 -14.40 3.69 4.83
N ARG A 119 -15.68 3.37 5.06
CA ARG A 119 -16.73 3.58 4.05
C ARG A 119 -16.88 5.07 3.67
N SER A 120 -16.79 5.98 4.64
CA SER A 120 -16.84 7.43 4.39
C SER A 120 -15.77 7.85 3.38
N LYS A 121 -14.53 7.41 3.60
CA LYS A 121 -13.39 7.72 2.75
C LYS A 121 -13.54 7.17 1.33
N LEU A 122 -14.12 5.98 1.20
CA LEU A 122 -14.44 5.38 -0.09
C LEU A 122 -15.52 6.18 -0.83
N GLU A 123 -16.56 6.62 -0.11
CA GLU A 123 -17.62 7.47 -0.66
C GLU A 123 -17.04 8.82 -1.16
N ASP A 124 -16.07 9.39 -0.45
CA ASP A 124 -15.36 10.62 -0.89
C ASP A 124 -14.62 10.41 -2.22
N ILE A 125 -13.88 9.30 -2.36
CA ILE A 125 -13.20 8.95 -3.61
C ILE A 125 -14.22 8.73 -4.74
N ALA A 126 -15.32 8.04 -4.47
CA ALA A 126 -16.37 7.78 -5.45
C ALA A 126 -17.02 9.09 -5.93
N ASN A 127 -17.33 10.01 -5.00
CA ASN A 127 -17.87 11.32 -5.32
C ASN A 127 -16.87 12.15 -6.15
N ALA A 128 -15.58 12.11 -5.80
CA ALA A 128 -14.53 12.78 -6.57
C ALA A 128 -14.38 12.20 -7.98
N ALA A 129 -14.41 10.87 -8.13
CA ALA A 129 -14.35 10.19 -9.43
C ALA A 129 -15.56 10.53 -10.31
N LEU A 130 -16.76 10.60 -9.71
CA LEU A 130 -17.99 11.03 -10.40
C LEU A 130 -17.89 12.48 -10.88
N ALA A 131 -17.45 13.39 -10.01
CA ALA A 131 -17.28 14.80 -10.35
C ALA A 131 -16.22 15.01 -11.46
N ALA A 132 -15.18 14.17 -11.47
CA ALA A 132 -14.10 14.20 -12.46
C ALA A 132 -14.43 13.46 -13.78
N SER A 133 -15.59 12.81 -13.88
CA SER A 133 -15.92 11.87 -14.97
C SER A 133 -14.85 10.77 -15.17
N ALA A 134 -14.11 10.42 -14.12
CA ALA A 134 -12.99 9.48 -14.14
C ALA A 134 -13.39 8.08 -13.63
N VAL A 135 -14.69 7.80 -13.48
CA VAL A 135 -15.21 6.52 -12.94
C VAL A 135 -14.73 5.33 -13.77
N THR A 136 -14.65 5.47 -15.09
CA THR A 136 -14.14 4.42 -15.99
C THR A 136 -12.64 4.19 -15.87
N GLN A 137 -11.90 5.15 -15.34
CA GLN A 137 -10.44 5.07 -15.14
C GLN A 137 -10.11 4.36 -13.82
N VAL A 138 -11.00 4.36 -12.82
CA VAL A 138 -10.79 3.61 -11.57
C VAL A 138 -11.03 2.12 -11.84
N ALA A 139 -9.94 1.40 -12.13
CA ALA A 139 -10.02 0.01 -12.55
C ALA A 139 -10.36 -0.93 -11.39
N LYS A 140 -9.64 -0.80 -10.27
CA LYS A 140 -9.83 -1.66 -9.10
C LYS A 140 -9.42 -0.95 -7.81
N VAL A 141 -10.08 -1.33 -6.71
CA VAL A 141 -9.80 -0.88 -5.34
C VAL A 141 -9.63 -2.12 -4.46
N PHE A 142 -8.54 -2.21 -3.71
CA PHE A 142 -8.25 -3.31 -2.80
C PHE A 142 -7.66 -2.85 -1.48
N ASP A 143 -8.00 -3.58 -0.43
CA ASP A 143 -7.33 -3.49 0.86
C ASP A 143 -6.32 -4.63 0.95
N GLN A 144 -5.04 -4.30 1.10
CA GLN A 144 -3.95 -5.28 1.08
C GLN A 144 -3.59 -5.82 2.46
N TYR A 145 -3.95 -5.10 3.54
CA TYR A 145 -3.62 -5.48 4.92
C TYR A 145 -2.11 -5.76 5.13
N LEU A 146 -1.26 -4.89 4.58
CA LEU A 146 0.20 -5.02 4.63
C LEU A 146 0.85 -3.99 5.57
N ASN A 147 0.13 -3.56 6.62
CA ASN A 147 0.58 -2.53 7.56
C ASN A 147 1.65 -3.02 8.57
N PHE A 148 2.73 -3.62 8.08
CA PHE A 148 3.89 -4.04 8.86
C PHE A 148 5.12 -4.14 7.95
N ILE A 149 6.32 -4.02 8.53
CA ILE A 149 7.58 -4.11 7.78
C ILE A 149 8.30 -5.38 8.22
N THR A 150 8.62 -6.29 7.29
CA THR A 150 9.55 -7.39 7.59
C THR A 150 10.97 -7.00 7.22
N LEU A 151 11.87 -7.12 8.19
CA LEU A 151 13.30 -6.85 8.00
C LEU A 151 14.09 -8.16 7.83
N GLU A 152 13.70 -9.20 8.56
CA GLU A 152 14.26 -10.55 8.48
C GLU A 152 13.13 -11.57 8.29
N ASP A 153 13.49 -12.83 8.04
CA ASP A 153 12.52 -13.90 7.74
C ASP A 153 11.43 -14.08 8.81
N ASP A 154 11.81 -13.93 10.09
CA ASP A 154 10.92 -14.09 11.25
C ASP A 154 10.80 -12.80 12.10
N MET A 155 11.25 -11.65 11.58
CA MET A 155 11.20 -10.37 12.29
C MET A 155 10.36 -9.34 11.54
N PHE A 156 9.40 -8.76 12.25
CA PHE A 156 8.59 -7.65 11.75
C PHE A 156 8.63 -6.46 12.71
N VAL A 157 8.39 -5.28 12.15
CA VAL A 157 8.28 -4.01 12.86
C VAL A 157 6.92 -3.41 12.53
N LEU A 158 6.22 -2.97 13.57
CA LEU A 158 4.96 -2.26 13.46
C LEU A 158 5.22 -0.75 13.46
N CYS A 159 4.37 0.02 12.79
CA CYS A 159 4.22 1.47 13.02
C CYS A 159 5.52 2.30 12.83
N ASN A 160 6.30 2.05 11.76
CA ASN A 160 7.62 2.66 11.55
C ASN A 160 7.60 4.20 11.44
N GLN A 161 6.54 4.80 10.90
CA GLN A 161 6.39 6.26 10.81
C GLN A 161 5.81 6.87 12.11
N ASN A 162 5.01 6.11 12.88
CA ASN A 162 4.45 6.52 14.17
C ASN A 162 5.36 6.13 15.35
N LYS A 163 6.66 5.93 15.10
CA LYS A 163 7.64 5.51 16.13
C LYS A 163 7.60 6.38 17.37
N GLU A 164 7.39 7.69 17.21
CA GLU A 164 7.35 8.60 18.35
C GLU A 164 6.09 8.41 19.19
N LEU A 165 4.94 8.15 18.56
CA LEU A 165 3.65 7.92 19.23
C LEU A 165 3.58 6.55 19.92
N VAL A 166 4.17 5.53 19.32
CA VAL A 166 4.15 4.13 19.82
C VAL A 166 5.42 3.80 20.64
N SER A 167 6.28 4.79 20.89
CA SER A 167 7.52 4.56 21.67
C SER A 167 7.21 4.22 23.13
N TYR A 168 8.10 3.42 23.76
CA TYR A 168 8.05 3.15 25.20
C TYR A 168 7.97 4.45 26.03
N ARG A 169 8.65 5.50 25.58
CA ARG A 169 8.60 6.81 26.22
C ARG A 169 7.24 7.48 26.09
N ALA A 170 6.60 7.39 24.93
CA ALA A 170 5.29 7.99 24.71
C ALA A 170 4.21 7.33 25.56
N ILE A 171 4.22 6.00 25.66
CA ILE A 171 3.24 5.23 26.43
C ILE A 171 3.43 5.43 27.95
N ASN A 172 4.67 5.61 28.42
CA ASN A 172 4.97 5.76 29.85
C ASN A 172 5.14 7.22 30.30
N ARG A 173 4.75 8.21 29.50
CA ARG A 173 4.77 9.61 29.95
C ARG A 173 3.64 9.81 30.99
N PRO A 174 3.86 10.60 32.05
CA PRO A 174 2.82 10.86 33.05
C PRO A 174 1.65 11.70 32.50
N ASP A 175 1.85 12.42 31.41
CA ASP A 175 0.88 13.32 30.79
C ASP A 175 0.07 12.68 29.65
N ILE A 176 0.12 11.35 29.49
CA ILE A 176 -0.65 10.66 28.43
C ILE A 176 -2.14 10.68 28.78
N THR A 177 -2.97 11.02 27.81
CA THR A 177 -4.42 10.95 27.95
C THR A 177 -4.94 9.56 27.58
N ASP A 178 -6.06 9.14 28.17
CA ASP A 178 -6.68 7.84 27.86
C ASP A 178 -6.98 7.71 26.36
N THR A 179 -7.42 8.80 25.71
CA THR A 179 -7.71 8.84 24.27
C THR A 179 -6.47 8.62 23.41
N GLU A 180 -5.32 9.19 23.78
CA GLU A 180 -4.06 8.93 23.07
C GLU A 180 -3.63 7.46 23.24
N MET A 181 -3.83 6.90 24.43
CA MET A 181 -3.49 5.50 24.70
C MET A 181 -4.38 4.55 23.89
N GLU A 182 -5.68 4.80 23.81
CA GLU A 182 -6.61 4.05 22.94
C GLU A 182 -6.18 4.10 21.48
N THR A 183 -5.84 5.29 20.97
CA THR A 183 -5.36 5.46 19.59
C THR A 183 -4.10 4.65 19.30
N VAL A 184 -3.16 4.61 20.26
CA VAL A 184 -1.94 3.80 20.14
C VAL A 184 -2.28 2.31 20.15
N MET A 185 -3.18 1.86 21.04
CA MET A 185 -3.62 0.47 21.09
C MET A 185 -4.29 0.03 19.79
N ASP A 186 -5.21 0.82 19.26
CA ASP A 186 -5.90 0.54 17.99
C ASP A 186 -4.90 0.41 16.84
N THR A 187 -3.93 1.32 16.78
CA THR A 187 -2.87 1.27 15.76
C THR A 187 -2.04 -0.02 15.83
N ILE A 188 -1.70 -0.48 17.04
CA ILE A 188 -0.96 -1.74 17.25
C ILE A 188 -1.84 -2.94 16.84
N VAL A 189 -3.10 -2.96 17.27
CA VAL A 189 -4.05 -4.04 16.99
C VAL A 189 -4.28 -4.18 15.49
N ASP A 190 -4.47 -3.06 14.77
CA ASP A 190 -4.65 -3.06 13.31
C ASP A 190 -3.42 -3.62 12.58
N SER A 191 -2.23 -3.25 13.05
CA SER A 191 -0.97 -3.73 12.45
C SER A 191 -0.75 -5.21 12.72
N LEU A 192 -1.08 -5.68 13.93
CA LEU A 192 -1.06 -7.11 14.27
C LEU A 192 -2.12 -7.89 13.49
N PHE A 193 -3.30 -7.33 13.29
CA PHE A 193 -4.34 -7.93 12.44
C PHE A 193 -3.84 -8.11 11.00
N CYS A 194 -3.23 -7.07 10.42
CA CYS A 194 -2.61 -7.14 9.09
C CYS A 194 -1.56 -8.26 9.00
N PHE A 195 -0.74 -8.41 10.04
CA PHE A 195 0.23 -9.49 10.15
C PHE A 195 -0.43 -10.87 10.15
N PHE A 196 -1.46 -11.08 10.97
CA PHE A 196 -2.18 -12.36 11.02
C PHE A 196 -2.93 -12.70 9.73
N VAL A 197 -3.45 -11.69 9.02
CA VAL A 197 -4.09 -11.89 7.70
C VAL A 197 -3.09 -12.34 6.63
N THR A 198 -1.81 -12.00 6.79
CA THR A 198 -0.75 -12.35 5.83
C THR A 198 -0.12 -13.73 6.10
N LEU A 199 -0.27 -14.25 7.32
CA LEU A 199 0.16 -15.60 7.73
C LEU A 199 -0.76 -16.71 7.22
#